data_AF-A0A4Q5SJM2-F1
#
_entry.id   AF-A0A4Q5SJM2-F1
#
_cell.length_a   1.000
_cell.length_b   1.000
_cell.length_c   1.000
_cell.angle_alpha   90.00
_cell.angle_beta   90.00
_cell.angle_gamma   90.00
#
_symmetry.space_group_name_H-M   'P 1'
#
loop_
_entity.id
_entity.type
_entity.pdbx_description
1 polymer ?
#
loop_
_entity_poly.entity_id
_entity_poly.type
_entity_poly.pdbx_seq_one_letter_code
_entity_poly.pdbx_strand_id
1 'polypeptide(L)'
;APALFGPETFLYTAFPNGKGGYEIPFLICMGLSFMFTIIVMVLISLRGPKVNPKAFELDAAMFKVDKRTLALIILTLLLLTALYVKFW
;
A
#
# COMPACT_ATOMS: atom_id res chain seq x y z
N ALA A 1 -3.00 -17.34 -13.32
CA ALA A 1 -4.16 -16.61 -12.75
C ALA A 1 -5.12 -16.11 -13.84
N PRO A 2 -4.70 -15.31 -14.85
CA PRO A 2 -5.64 -14.76 -15.85
C PRO A 2 -6.33 -15.82 -16.72
N ALA A 3 -5.62 -16.92 -17.03
CA ALA A 3 -6.18 -18.05 -17.77
C ALA A 3 -7.24 -18.87 -17.00
N LEU A 4 -7.31 -18.72 -15.67
CA LEU A 4 -8.20 -19.50 -14.79
C LEU A 4 -9.36 -18.66 -14.24
N PHE A 5 -9.11 -17.40 -13.85
CA PHE A 5 -10.10 -16.52 -13.23
C PHE A 5 -10.52 -15.35 -14.12
N GLY A 6 -10.03 -15.31 -15.36
CA GLY A 6 -10.25 -14.20 -16.28
C GLY A 6 -9.30 -13.00 -16.03
N PRO A 7 -9.37 -11.99 -16.92
CA PRO A 7 -8.50 -10.82 -16.86
C PRO A 7 -8.92 -9.81 -15.77
N GLU A 8 -10.20 -9.74 -15.42
CA GLU A 8 -10.72 -8.80 -14.43
C GLU A 8 -11.27 -9.54 -13.22
N THR A 9 -10.69 -9.27 -12.05
CA THR A 9 -11.11 -9.84 -10.77
C THR A 9 -11.09 -8.76 -9.70
N PHE A 10 -11.67 -9.05 -8.53
CA PHE A 10 -11.57 -8.14 -7.39
C PHE A 10 -10.12 -7.89 -6.93
N LEU A 11 -9.23 -8.88 -7.10
CA LEU A 11 -7.84 -8.80 -6.62
C LEU A 11 -6.89 -8.22 -7.66
N TYR A 12 -7.17 -8.40 -8.95
CA TYR A 12 -6.28 -7.95 -10.01
C TYR A 12 -7.03 -7.70 -11.32
N THR A 13 -6.45 -6.77 -12.08
CA THR A 13 -6.75 -6.51 -13.49
C THR A 13 -5.54 -6.92 -14.33
N ALA A 14 -5.76 -7.68 -15.40
CA ALA A 14 -4.73 -8.16 -16.30
C ALA A 14 -4.90 -7.53 -17.69
N PHE A 15 -3.80 -7.03 -18.26
CA PHE A 15 -3.79 -6.35 -19.55
C PHE A 15 -3.23 -7.27 -20.64
N PRO A 16 -3.67 -7.10 -21.90
CA PRO A 16 -3.15 -7.90 -23.00
C PRO A 16 -1.66 -7.60 -23.22
N ASN A 17 -0.84 -8.65 -23.36
CA ASN A 17 0.61 -8.55 -23.52
C ASN A 17 1.08 -8.42 -24.99
N GLY A 18 0.15 -8.24 -25.93
CA GLY A 18 0.43 -8.17 -27.37
C GLY A 18 0.86 -9.48 -28.04
N LYS A 19 0.98 -10.57 -27.29
CA LYS A 19 1.38 -11.91 -27.76
C LYS A 19 0.26 -12.96 -27.62
N GLY A 20 -0.99 -12.49 -27.51
CA GLY A 20 -2.17 -13.34 -27.33
C GLY A 20 -2.41 -13.80 -25.88
N GLY A 21 -1.68 -13.25 -24.91
CA GLY A 21 -1.85 -13.53 -23.48
C GLY A 21 -2.22 -12.30 -22.65
N TYR A 22 -2.54 -12.52 -21.38
CA TYR A 22 -2.81 -11.47 -20.40
C TYR A 22 -1.77 -11.50 -19.29
N GLU A 23 -1.28 -10.33 -18.91
CA GLU A 23 -0.28 -10.15 -17.86
C GLU A 23 -0.81 -9.21 -16.79
N ILE A 24 -0.54 -9.56 -15.54
CA ILE A 24 -0.90 -8.74 -14.38
C ILE A 24 0.24 -7.73 -14.16
N PRO A 25 -0.04 -6.42 -14.09
CA PRO A 25 0.98 -5.42 -13.80
C PRO A 25 1.74 -5.70 -12.51
N PHE A 26 3.05 -5.47 -12.55
CA PHE A 26 3.94 -5.66 -11.40
C PHE A 26 3.45 -4.93 -10.14
N LEU A 27 2.94 -3.71 -10.25
CA LEU A 27 2.47 -2.93 -9.10
C LEU A 27 1.31 -3.60 -8.36
N ILE A 28 0.41 -4.28 -9.08
CA ILE A 28 -0.69 -5.04 -8.47
C ILE A 28 -0.11 -6.25 -7.73
N CYS A 29 0.77 -7.01 -8.37
CA CYS A 29 1.44 -8.16 -7.75
C CYS A 29 2.24 -7.76 -6.49
N MET A 30 2.94 -6.63 -6.54
CA MET A 30 3.69 -6.07 -5.40
C MET A 30 2.76 -5.69 -4.25
N GLY A 31 1.66 -4.99 -4.54
CA GLY A 31 0.67 -4.60 -3.54
C GLY A 31 -0.02 -5.80 -2.88
N LEU A 32 -0.39 -6.82 -3.68
CA LEU A 32 -0.96 -8.07 -3.17
C LEU A 32 0.04 -8.85 -2.30
N SER A 33 1.30 -8.97 -2.74
CA SER A 33 2.36 -9.64 -1.97
C SER A 33 2.54 -8.98 -0.60
N PHE A 34 2.58 -7.65 -0.57
CA PHE A 34 2.66 -6.87 0.68
C PHE A 34 1.43 -7.09 1.57
N MET A 35 0.22 -7.02 1.00
CA MET A 35 -1.04 -7.24 1.72
C MET A 35 -1.09 -8.63 2.38
N PHE A 36 -0.81 -9.70 1.63
CA PHE A 36 -0.81 -11.06 2.17
C PHE A 36 0.26 -11.24 3.25
N THR A 37 1.44 -10.67 3.06
CA THR A 37 2.52 -10.72 4.04
C THR A 37 2.09 -10.06 5.37
N ILE A 38 1.47 -8.88 5.31
CA ILE A 38 0.93 -8.21 6.50
C ILE A 38 -0.13 -9.07 7.18
N ILE A 39 -1.10 -9.60 6.43
CA ILE A 39 -2.17 -10.43 7.00
C ILE A 39 -1.58 -11.61 7.78
N VAL A 40 -0.61 -12.31 7.18
CA VAL A 40 0.07 -13.44 7.84
C VAL A 40 0.82 -12.98 9.09
N MET A 41 1.59 -11.90 9.01
CA MET A 41 2.32 -11.36 10.17
C MET A 41 1.38 -10.96 11.31
N VAL A 42 0.26 -10.29 11.01
CA VAL A 42 -0.74 -9.90 12.00
C VAL A 42 -1.40 -11.13 12.62
N LEU A 43 -1.85 -12.10 11.82
CA LEU A 43 -2.49 -13.32 12.32
C LEU A 43 -1.56 -14.13 13.23
N ILE A 44 -0.28 -14.23 12.89
CA ILE A 44 0.72 -14.88 13.73
C ILE A 44 0.95 -14.07 15.02
N SER A 45 1.06 -12.74 14.91
CA SER A 45 1.30 -11.86 16.06
C SER A 45 0.15 -11.87 17.07
N LEU A 46 -1.10 -11.97 16.61
CA LEU A 46 -2.28 -12.10 17.48
C LEU A 46 -2.31 -13.41 18.27
N ARG A 47 -1.64 -14.45 17.79
CA ARG A 47 -1.44 -15.71 18.52
C ARG A 47 -0.21 -15.68 19.45
N GLY A 48 0.58 -14.62 19.38
CA GLY A 48 1.75 -14.40 20.22
C GLY A 48 1.40 -13.93 21.64
N PRO A 49 2.40 -13.78 22.52
CA PRO A 49 2.19 -13.27 23.87
C PRO A 49 1.63 -11.84 23.84
N LYS A 50 0.62 -11.58 24.69
CA LYS A 50 -0.07 -10.28 24.78
C LYS A 50 0.88 -9.10 25.04
N VAL A 51 1.92 -9.34 25.84
CA VAL A 51 2.98 -8.36 26.09
C VAL A 51 4.26 -8.90 25.47
N ASN A 52 4.73 -8.23 24.42
CA ASN A 52 5.96 -8.59 23.73
C ASN A 52 7.10 -7.71 24.25
N PRO A 53 8.13 -8.26 24.92
CA PRO A 53 9.24 -7.49 25.46
C PRO A 53 10.12 -6.84 24.38
N LYS A 54 9.93 -7.21 23.10
CA LYS A 54 10.58 -6.60 21.94
C LYS A 54 9.67 -5.62 21.19
N ALA A 55 8.49 -5.32 21.72
CA ALA A 55 7.63 -4.30 21.13
C ALA A 55 8.28 -2.92 21.29
N PHE A 56 8.03 -2.05 20.31
CA PHE A 56 8.39 -0.64 20.44
C PHE A 56 7.45 0.04 21.43
N GLU A 57 8.02 0.78 22.38
CA GLU A 57 7.28 1.72 23.20
C GLU A 57 6.87 2.90 22.31
N LEU A 58 5.58 3.01 22.01
CA LEU A 58 5.04 4.09 21.19
C LEU A 58 4.59 5.24 22.10
N ASP A 59 5.26 6.38 21.98
CA ASP A 59 4.81 7.64 22.60
C ASP A 59 4.11 8.51 21.55
N ALA A 60 2.95 9.06 21.91
CA ALA A 60 2.20 10.00 21.08
C ALA A 60 3.02 11.24 20.70
N ALA A 61 3.99 11.63 21.53
CA ALA A 61 4.89 12.74 21.23
C ALA A 61 5.74 12.50 19.97
N MET A 62 6.03 11.23 19.61
CA MET A 62 6.82 10.88 18.41
C MET A 62 6.13 11.29 17.10
N PHE A 63 4.80 11.42 17.12
CA PHE A 63 4.00 11.78 15.95
C PHE A 63 3.70 13.28 15.88
N LYS A 64 4.15 14.07 16.86
CA LYS A 64 3.90 15.51 16.88
C LYS A 64 4.75 16.22 15.83
N VAL A 65 4.09 16.84 14.87
CA VAL A 65 4.74 17.61 13.81
C VAL A 65 4.89 19.07 14.23
N ASP A 66 6.06 19.66 13.99
CA ASP A 66 6.26 21.10 14.18
C ASP A 66 5.42 21.93 13.20
N LYS A 67 4.99 23.13 13.61
CA LYS A 67 4.12 23.99 12.80
C LYS A 67 4.74 24.34 11.45
N ARG A 68 6.05 24.53 11.37
CA ARG A 68 6.75 24.82 10.11
C ARG A 68 6.71 23.62 9.17
N THR A 69 7.01 22.42 9.67
CA THR A 69 6.98 21.19 8.87
C THR A 69 5.57 20.89 8.39
N LEU A 70 4.56 21.10 9.23
CA LEU A 70 3.15 20.92 8.85
C LEU A 70 2.76 21.85 7.69
N ALA A 71 3.17 23.12 7.73
CA ALA A 71 2.92 24.06 6.63
C ALA A 71 3.56 23.59 5.31
N LEU A 72 4.78 23.05 5.37
CA LEU A 72 5.45 22.48 4.18
C LEU A 72 4.73 21.24 3.64
N ILE A 73 4.29 20.33 4.51
CA ILE A 73 3.51 19.15 4.11
C ILE A 73 2.24 19.58 3.36
N ILE A 74 1.49 20.54 3.91
CA ILE A 74 0.28 21.06 3.27
C ILE A 74 0.60 21.65 1.89
N LEU A 75 1.64 22.49 1.80
CA LEU A 75 2.04 23.09 0.54
C LEU A 75 2.40 22.03 -0.52
N THR A 76 3.17 21.00 -0.15
CA THR A 76 3.52 19.91 -1.05
C THR A 76 2.28 19.13 -1.52
N LEU A 77 1.33 18.82 -0.62
CA LEU A 77 0.09 18.15 -0.99
C LEU A 77 -0.76 19.00 -1.95
N LEU A 78 -0.87 20.31 -1.70
CA LEU A 78 -1.60 21.22 -2.59
C LEU A 78 -0.95 21.31 -3.98
N LEU A 79 0.38 21.37 -4.05
CA LEU A 79 1.10 21.37 -5.33
C LEU A 79 0.91 20.07 -6.10
N LEU A 80 1.08 18.91 -5.45
CA LEU A 80 0.84 17.61 -6.09
C LEU A 80 -0.60 17.50 -6.59
N THR A 81 -1.57 17.92 -5.78
CA THR A 81 -2.99 17.93 -6.16
C THR A 81 -3.22 18.81 -7.38
N ALA A 82 -2.71 20.05 -7.38
CA ALA A 82 -2.87 20.98 -8.49
C ALA A 82 -2.27 20.44 -9.80
N LEU A 83 -1.11 19.77 -9.72
CA LEU A 83 -0.49 19.14 -10.88
C LEU A 83 -1.32 17.96 -11.40
N TYR A 84 -1.74 17.05 -10.52
CA TYR A 84 -2.54 15.90 -10.94
C TYR A 84 -3.90 16.33 -11.50
N VAL A 85 -4.61 17.26 -10.88
CA VAL A 85 -5.92 17.73 -11.37
C VAL A 85 -5.82 18.47 -12.71
N LYS A 86 -4.72 19.20 -12.95
CA LYS A 86 -4.56 19.97 -14.19
C LYS A 86 -4.13 19.12 -15.38
N PHE A 87 -3.27 18.14 -15.16
CA PHE A 87 -2.60 17.40 -16.23
C PHE A 87 -3.11 15.98 -16.44
N TRP A 88 -4.03 15.51 -15.60
CA TRP A 88 -4.67 14.20 -15.69
C TRP A 88 -6.18 14.38 -15.73
#